data_AF-A0A0M7B7E8-F1
#
_entry.id   AF-A0A0M7B7E8-F1
#
_cell.length_a   1.000
_cell.length_b   1.000
_cell.length_c   1.000
_cell.angle_alpha   90.00
_cell.angle_beta   90.00
_cell.angle_gamma   90.00
#
_symmetry.space_group_name_H-M   'P 1'
#
loop_
_entity.id
_entity.type
_entity.pdbx_description
1 polymer ?
#
loop_
_entity_poly.entity_id
_entity_poly.type
_entity_poly.pdbx_seq_one_letter_code
_entity_poly.pdbx_strand_id
1 'polypeptide(L)' 'DSTSRILDANVIGEEHYSVARDVQKVLQDYKSLQDIIAILGMDELSEE' A
#
# COMPACT_ATOMS: atom_id res chain seq x y z
N ASP A 1 10.94 3.42 -1.92
CA ASP A 1 9.79 3.42 -2.83
C ASP A 1 10.25 3.37 -4.27
N SER A 2 9.89 2.31 -4.97
CA SER A 2 10.18 2.17 -6.40
C SER A 2 9.02 2.72 -7.20
N THR A 3 9.22 3.80 -7.95
CA THR A 3 8.24 4.31 -8.90
C THR A 3 8.69 3.97 -10.31
N SER A 4 7.81 3.34 -11.09
CA SER A 4 8.06 3.06 -12.51
C SER A 4 7.40 4.13 -13.36
N ARG A 5 8.15 4.71 -14.30
CA ARG A 5 7.60 5.64 -15.31
C ARG A 5 6.62 4.96 -16.27
N ILE A 6 6.64 3.62 -16.33
CA ILE A 6 5.80 2.81 -17.23
C ILE A 6 4.45 2.48 -16.57
N LEU A 7 4.26 2.87 -15.30
CA LEU A 7 2.99 2.67 -14.59
C LEU A 7 1.94 3.70 -15.03
N ASP A 8 1.52 3.59 -16.29
CA ASP A 8 0.49 4.41 -16.93
C ASP A 8 -0.54 3.49 -17.59
N ALA A 9 -1.83 3.72 -17.33
CA ALA A 9 -2.92 2.91 -17.87
C ALA A 9 -2.89 2.82 -19.41
N ASN A 10 -2.37 3.84 -20.10
CA ASN A 10 -2.24 3.85 -21.56
C ASN A 10 -1.13 2.93 -22.07
N VAL A 11 -0.19 2.50 -21.21
CA VAL A 11 0.96 1.68 -21.58
C VAL A 11 0.77 0.22 -21.17
N ILE A 12 0.20 -0.03 -19.99
CA ILE A 12 0.03 -1.38 -19.42
C ILE A 12 -1.43 -1.85 -19.38
N GLY A 13 -2.38 -0.99 -19.77
CA GLY A 13 -3.82 -1.25 -19.71
C GLY A 13 -4.43 -0.87 -18.35
N GLU A 14 -5.74 -0.58 -18.38
CA GLU A 14 -6.52 -0.13 -17.22
C GLU A 14 -6.54 -1.16 -16.08
N GLU A 15 -6.76 -2.45 -16.41
CA GLU A 15 -6.84 -3.50 -15.39
C GLU A 15 -5.51 -3.67 -14.63
N HIS A 16 -4.40 -3.74 -15.37
CA HIS A 16 -3.07 -3.86 -14.76
C HIS A 16 -2.73 -2.63 -13.92
N TYR A 17 -3.03 -1.43 -14.43
CA TYR A 17 -2.81 -0.19 -13.70
C TYR A 17 -3.64 -0.15 -12.40
N SER A 18 -4.92 -0.50 -12.45
CA SER A 18 -5.81 -0.52 -11.29
C SER A 18 -5.31 -1.51 -10.23
N VAL A 19 -5.04 -2.75 -10.61
CA VAL A 19 -4.54 -3.78 -9.68
C VAL A 19 -3.21 -3.36 -9.05
N ALA A 20 -2.30 -2.78 -9.83
CA ALA A 20 -1.03 -2.30 -9.30
C ALA A 20 -1.20 -1.12 -8.32
N ARG A 21 -2.15 -0.21 -8.59
CA ARG A 21 -2.48 0.91 -7.68
C ARG A 21 -3.15 0.43 -6.39
N ASP A 22 -4.02 -0.55 -6.48
CA ASP A 22 -4.70 -1.12 -5.30
C ASP A 22 -3.69 -1.82 -4.38
N VAL A 23 -2.78 -2.61 -4.95
CA VAL A 23 -1.69 -3.24 -4.17
C VAL A 23 -0.79 -2.20 -3.52
N GLN A 24 -0.44 -1.12 -4.23
CA GLN A 24 0.34 -0.02 -3.66
C GLN A 24 -0.37 0.62 -2.46
N LYS A 25 -1.68 0.86 -2.56
CA LYS A 25 -2.48 1.44 -1.49
C LYS A 25 -2.48 0.54 -0.25
N VAL A 26 -2.76 -0.75 -0.42
CA VAL A 26 -2.77 -1.72 0.68
C VAL A 26 -1.41 -1.78 1.38
N LEU A 27 -0.31 -1.77 0.63
CA LEU A 27 1.04 -1.77 1.21
C LEU A 27 1.35 -0.48 1.98
N GLN A 28 0.79 0.66 1.54
CA GLN A 28 0.98 1.95 2.19
C GLN A 28 0.18 2.05 3.49
N ASP A 29 -1.05 1.51 3.50
CA ASP A 29 -1.87 1.38 4.69
C ASP A 29 -1.19 0.42 5.70
N TYR A 30 -0.66 -0.72 5.22
CA TYR A 30 0.07 -1.66 6.06
C TYR A 30 1.32 -1.05 6.71
N LYS A 31 2.12 -0.29 5.96
CA LYS A 31 3.28 0.44 6.53
C LYS A 31 2.85 1.48 7.56
N SER A 32 1.77 2.22 7.29
CA SER A 32 1.26 3.22 8.22
C SER A 32 0.80 2.57 9.53
N LEU A 33 0.12 1.42 9.43
CA LEU A 33 -0.21 0.61 10.59
C LEU A 33 1.04 0.14 11.31
N GLN A 34 2.03 -0.41 10.59
CA GLN A 34 3.31 -0.87 11.15
C GLN A 34 4.04 0.23 11.94
N ASP A 35 4.06 1.47 11.42
CA ASP A 35 4.66 2.61 12.09
C ASP A 35 3.92 2.99 13.38
N ILE A 36 2.58 2.88 13.39
CA ILE A 36 1.75 3.05 14.59
C ILE A 36 2.06 1.93 15.61
N ILE A 37 2.11 0.67 15.16
CA ILE A 37 2.44 -0.49 16.03
C ILE A 37 3.81 -0.28 16.68
N ALA A 38 4.78 0.22 15.93
CA ALA A 38 6.14 0.42 16.42
C ALA A 38 6.23 1.50 17.52
N ILE A 39 5.28 2.45 17.57
CA ILE A 39 5.22 3.51 18.57
C ILE A 39 4.40 3.07 19.80
N LEU A 40 3.27 2.39 19.61
CA LEU A 40 2.34 2.01 20.69
C LEU A 40 2.62 0.63 21.31
N GLY A 41 3.28 -0.27 20.59
CA GLY A 41 3.41 -1.69 20.95
C GLY A 41 2.23 -2.52 20.40
N MET A 42 2.49 -3.79 20.06
CA MET A 42 1.48 -4.71 19.48
C MET A 42 0.25 -4.93 20.36
N ASP A 43 0.35 -4.66 21.65
CA ASP A 43 -0.70 -4.89 22.64
C ASP A 43 -1.83 -3.84 22.59
N GLU A 44 -1.65 -2.71 21.88
CA GLU A 44 -2.67 -1.66 21.73
C GLU A 44 -3.56 -1.80 20.48
N LEU A 45 -3.35 -2.83 19.65
CA LEU A 45 -4.08 -3.02 18.39
C LEU A 45 -5.14 -4.12 18.42
N SER A 46 -5.46 -4.66 19.58
CA SER A 46 -6.72 -5.38 19.83
C SER A 46 -7.71 -4.42 20.50
N GLU A 47 -8.98 -4.30 20.16
CA GLU A 47 -9.89 -5.14 19.38
C GLU A 47 -10.85 -4.20 18.61
N GLU A 48 -10.86 -4.26 17.28
CA GLU A 48 -12.02 -4.18 16.38
C GLU A 48 -11.60 -4.36 14.92
#